data_AF-A0A2R6BYD1-F1
#
_entry.id   AF-A0A2R6BYD1-F1
#
_cell.length_a   1.000
_cell.length_b   1.000
_cell.length_c   1.000
_cell.angle_alpha   90.00
_cell.angle_beta   90.00
_cell.angle_gamma   90.00
#
_symmetry.space_group_name_H-M   'P 1'
#
loop_
_entity.id
_entity.type
_entity.pdbx_description
1 polymer ?
#
loop_
_entity_poly.entity_id
_entity_poly.type
_entity_poly.pdbx_seq_one_letter_code
_entity_poly.pdbx_strand_id
1 'polypeptide(L)'
;MSQDSVKRITVFLQTLISRDGYAEKLVEAGFRSITPEAIRMWVKEGVKLLPDGVKKLYFENPLVAPMTRRVLIHHWRVVDHYLGHPENTLEKISAVNPDNARVLRDKGFSDYILKEVNDTYNYLKRFVGDS
;
A
#
# COMPACT_ATOMS: atom_id res chain seq x y z
N MET A 1 10.54 2.97 -20.55
CA MET A 1 10.55 1.63 -19.91
C MET A 1 10.80 0.60 -20.98
N SER A 2 11.69 -0.38 -20.78
CA SER A 2 11.97 -1.42 -21.79
C SER A 2 10.82 -2.43 -21.86
N GLN A 3 10.72 -3.16 -22.98
CA GLN A 3 9.74 -4.25 -23.13
C GLN A 3 9.94 -5.34 -22.05
N ASP A 4 11.18 -5.63 -21.67
CA ASP A 4 11.48 -6.59 -20.60
C ASP A 4 10.95 -6.14 -19.24
N SER A 5 11.05 -4.85 -18.92
CA SER A 5 10.50 -4.30 -17.68
C SER A 5 8.98 -4.41 -17.63
N VAL A 6 8.28 -4.09 -18.74
CA VAL A 6 6.83 -4.26 -18.85
C VAL A 6 6.46 -5.73 -18.61
N LYS A 7 7.16 -6.66 -19.27
CA LYS A 7 6.89 -8.10 -19.15
C LYS A 7 7.04 -8.59 -17.70
N ARG A 8 8.12 -8.20 -17.01
CA ARG A 8 8.34 -8.59 -15.60
C ARG A 8 7.24 -8.07 -14.68
N ILE A 9 6.85 -6.81 -14.85
CA ILE A 9 5.76 -6.20 -14.08
C ILE A 9 4.45 -6.93 -14.34
N THR A 10 4.10 -7.19 -15.60
CA THR A 10 2.87 -7.89 -15.95
C THR A 10 2.82 -9.29 -15.36
N VAL A 11 3.92 -10.05 -15.40
CA VAL A 11 4.01 -11.39 -14.77
C VAL A 11 3.81 -11.31 -13.26
N PHE A 12 4.42 -10.32 -12.62
CA PHE A 12 4.23 -10.10 -11.18
C PHE A 12 2.75 -9.79 -10.86
N LEU A 13 2.13 -8.86 -11.58
CA LEU A 13 0.72 -8.49 -11.38
C LEU A 13 -0.23 -9.68 -11.64
N GLN A 14 0.06 -10.50 -12.66
CA GLN A 14 -0.69 -11.73 -12.91
C GLN A 14 -0.55 -12.73 -11.75
N THR A 15 0.64 -12.85 -11.17
CA THR A 15 0.88 -13.72 -10.01
C THR A 15 0.07 -13.29 -8.79
N LEU A 16 -0.14 -11.98 -8.61
CA LEU A 16 -1.00 -11.49 -7.53
C LEU A 16 -2.45 -11.97 -7.67
N ILE A 17 -2.94 -12.18 -8.89
CA ILE A 17 -4.31 -12.67 -9.13
C ILE A 17 -4.38 -14.20 -9.13
N SER A 18 -3.40 -14.87 -9.73
CA SER A 18 -3.47 -16.32 -9.99
C SER A 18 -3.05 -17.19 -8.81
N ARG A 19 -2.38 -16.62 -7.80
CA ARG A 19 -1.86 -17.36 -6.65
C ARG A 19 -2.60 -16.97 -5.37
N ASP A 20 -3.54 -17.82 -4.98
CA ASP A 20 -4.33 -17.65 -3.77
C ASP A 20 -3.46 -17.38 -2.52
N GLY A 21 -3.84 -16.36 -1.76
CA GLY A 21 -3.16 -15.98 -0.52
C GLY A 21 -1.80 -15.30 -0.71
N TYR A 22 -1.30 -15.12 -1.95
CA TYR A 22 0.02 -14.53 -2.16
C TYR A 22 0.04 -13.03 -1.88
N ALA A 23 -1.00 -12.29 -2.30
CA ALA A 23 -1.10 -10.86 -2.04
C ALA A 23 -1.18 -10.57 -0.53
N GLU A 24 -1.99 -11.34 0.21
CA GLU A 24 -2.14 -11.23 1.66
C GLU A 24 -0.82 -11.52 2.37
N LYS A 25 -0.08 -12.54 1.92
CA LYS A 25 1.26 -12.83 2.46
C LYS A 25 2.24 -11.67 2.24
N LEU A 26 2.18 -11.01 1.09
CA LEU A 26 3.01 -9.83 0.82
C LEU A 26 2.62 -8.64 1.71
N VAL A 27 1.32 -8.41 1.90
CA VAL A 27 0.82 -7.37 2.82
C VAL A 27 1.28 -7.65 4.26
N GLU A 28 1.11 -8.88 4.73
CA GLU A 28 1.57 -9.31 6.06
C GLU A 28 3.09 -9.16 6.24
N ALA A 29 3.87 -9.55 5.23
CA ALA A 29 5.31 -9.35 5.25
C ALA A 29 5.69 -7.85 5.27
N GLY A 30 4.94 -7.03 4.52
CA GLY A 30 5.07 -5.57 4.53
C GLY A 30 4.90 -5.01 5.94
N PHE A 31 3.82 -5.36 6.63
CA PHE A 31 3.59 -4.93 8.02
C PHE A 31 4.70 -5.40 8.97
N ARG A 32 5.13 -6.66 8.89
CA ARG A 32 6.20 -7.21 9.75
C ARG A 32 7.54 -6.50 9.57
N SER A 33 7.77 -5.88 8.41
CA SER A 33 9.00 -5.14 8.14
C SER A 33 9.04 -3.74 8.77
N ILE A 34 7.92 -3.26 9.31
CA ILE A 34 7.80 -1.90 9.85
C ILE A 34 8.47 -1.81 11.22
N THR A 35 9.48 -0.95 11.31
CA THR A 35 10.20 -0.67 12.56
C THR A 35 9.89 0.74 13.08
N PRO A 36 10.16 1.01 14.37
CA PRO A 36 10.01 2.34 14.97
C PRO A 36 10.80 3.41 14.23
N GLU A 37 12.00 3.08 13.76
CA GLU A 37 12.91 3.96 13.02
C GLU A 37 12.34 4.28 11.64
N ALA A 38 11.78 3.28 10.96
CA ALA A 38 11.11 3.49 9.67
C ALA A 38 9.93 4.45 9.82
N ILE A 39 9.09 4.29 10.85
CA ILE A 39 7.97 5.20 11.14
C ILE A 39 8.49 6.63 11.38
N ARG A 40 9.50 6.80 12.23
CA ARG A 40 10.12 8.11 12.49
C ARG A 40 10.66 8.76 11.22
N MET A 41 11.32 7.97 10.37
CA MET A 41 11.85 8.44 9.11
C MET A 41 10.72 8.86 8.17
N TRP A 42 9.66 8.07 8.02
CA TRP A 42 8.54 8.41 7.14
C TRP A 42 7.90 9.75 7.51
N VAL A 43 7.66 9.98 8.80
CA VAL A 43 7.08 11.23 9.30
C VAL A 43 8.05 12.40 9.10
N LYS A 44 9.33 12.21 9.45
CA LYS A 44 10.35 13.26 9.33
C LYS A 44 10.60 13.69 7.88
N GLU A 45 10.63 12.74 6.96
CA GLU A 45 10.95 12.98 5.54
C GLU A 45 9.71 13.23 4.68
N GLY A 46 8.50 13.10 5.24
CA GLY A 46 7.27 13.22 4.47
C GLY A 46 7.14 12.14 3.39
N VAL A 47 7.57 10.91 3.71
CA VAL A 47 7.50 9.78 2.77
C VAL A 47 6.06 9.42 2.48
N LYS A 48 5.65 9.57 1.23
CA LYS A 48 4.32 9.19 0.77
C LYS A 48 4.17 7.67 0.74
N LEU A 49 3.04 7.16 1.21
CA LEU A 49 2.72 5.73 1.10
C LEU A 49 2.61 5.29 -0.37
N LEU A 50 2.10 6.19 -1.23
CA LEU A 50 2.06 6.00 -2.69
C LEU A 50 2.86 7.12 -3.40
N PRO A 51 4.18 6.94 -3.58
CA PRO A 51 5.04 7.92 -4.25
C PRO A 51 4.69 8.12 -5.73
N ASP A 52 5.00 9.31 -6.27
CA ASP A 52 4.62 9.69 -7.65
C ASP A 52 5.30 8.80 -8.71
N GLY A 53 6.50 8.28 -8.43
CA GLY A 53 7.16 7.29 -9.30
C GLY A 53 6.38 5.97 -9.39
N VAL A 54 5.78 5.53 -8.28
CA VAL A 54 4.93 4.32 -8.24
C VAL A 54 3.63 4.56 -9.00
N LYS A 55 3.00 5.74 -8.81
CA LYS A 55 1.81 6.17 -9.59
C LYS A 55 2.07 6.13 -11.09
N LYS A 56 3.14 6.81 -11.52
CA LYS A 56 3.56 6.85 -12.93
C LYS A 56 3.80 5.45 -13.51
N LEU A 57 4.38 4.55 -12.73
CA LEU A 57 4.75 3.21 -13.19
C LEU A 57 3.55 2.26 -13.28
N TYR A 58 2.72 2.21 -12.24
CA TYR A 58 1.70 1.16 -12.10
C TYR A 58 0.28 1.64 -12.44
N PHE A 59 0.00 2.94 -12.33
CA PHE A 59 -1.36 3.47 -12.38
C PHE A 59 -1.59 4.39 -13.58
N GLU A 60 -0.58 5.14 -13.98
CA GLU A 60 -0.68 6.07 -15.12
C GLU A 60 -0.06 5.51 -16.40
N ASN A 61 0.77 4.45 -16.30
CA ASN A 61 1.35 3.80 -17.46
C ASN A 61 0.30 2.98 -18.23
N PRO A 62 0.00 3.32 -19.50
CA PRO A 62 -1.06 2.65 -20.26
C PRO A 62 -0.85 1.14 -20.46
N LEU A 63 0.39 0.65 -20.40
CA LEU A 63 0.72 -0.75 -20.58
C LEU A 63 0.50 -1.60 -19.32
N VAL A 64 0.52 -0.97 -18.15
CA VAL A 64 0.51 -1.64 -16.84
C VAL A 64 -0.79 -1.37 -16.10
N ALA A 65 -1.30 -0.14 -16.18
CA ALA A 65 -2.48 0.34 -15.47
C ALA A 65 -3.72 -0.56 -15.61
N PRO A 66 -4.07 -1.10 -16.80
CA PRO A 66 -5.22 -2.01 -16.92
C PRO A 66 -5.08 -3.27 -16.06
N MET A 67 -3.88 -3.84 -15.97
CA MET A 67 -3.63 -5.01 -15.12
C MET A 67 -3.58 -4.63 -13.65
N THR A 68 -2.95 -3.51 -13.29
CA THR A 68 -2.96 -2.99 -11.90
C THR A 68 -4.38 -2.78 -11.40
N ARG A 69 -5.26 -2.19 -12.23
CA ARG A 69 -6.68 -2.01 -11.89
C ARG A 69 -7.37 -3.34 -11.61
N ARG A 70 -7.13 -4.36 -12.44
CA ARG A 70 -7.65 -5.72 -12.23
C ARG A 70 -7.18 -6.34 -10.92
N VAL A 71 -5.88 -6.20 -10.59
CA VAL A 71 -5.32 -6.66 -9.31
C VAL A 71 -6.04 -6.00 -8.14
N LEU A 72 -6.21 -4.67 -8.19
CA LEU A 72 -6.87 -3.93 -7.11
C LEU A 72 -8.34 -4.31 -6.94
N ILE A 73 -9.09 -4.48 -8.03
CA ILE A 73 -10.47 -4.95 -7.97
C ILE A 73 -10.54 -6.35 -7.34
N HIS A 74 -9.66 -7.25 -7.78
CA HIS A 74 -9.62 -8.63 -7.26
C HIS A 74 -9.32 -8.66 -5.75
N HIS A 75 -8.42 -7.78 -5.29
CA HIS A 75 -8.00 -7.69 -3.88
C HIS A 75 -8.66 -6.56 -3.10
N TRP A 76 -9.78 -6.01 -3.59
CA TRP A 76 -10.33 -4.76 -3.04
C TRP A 76 -10.69 -4.90 -1.56
N ARG A 77 -11.14 -6.08 -1.12
CA ARG A 77 -11.44 -6.33 0.29
C ARG A 77 -10.22 -6.11 1.21
N VAL A 78 -9.02 -6.48 0.77
CA VAL A 78 -7.78 -6.27 1.54
C VAL A 78 -7.42 -4.80 1.56
N VAL A 79 -7.55 -4.12 0.41
CA VAL A 79 -7.32 -2.68 0.27
C VAL A 79 -8.29 -1.90 1.17
N ASP A 80 -9.57 -2.22 1.14
CA ASP A 80 -10.62 -1.58 1.92
C ASP A 80 -10.47 -1.83 3.43
N HIS A 81 -10.08 -3.04 3.82
CA HIS A 81 -9.82 -3.37 5.22
C HIS A 81 -8.70 -2.53 5.81
N TYR A 82 -7.55 -2.40 5.13
CA TYR A 82 -6.40 -1.68 5.68
C TYR A 82 -6.43 -0.18 5.41
N LEU A 83 -6.89 0.23 4.22
CA LEU A 83 -6.82 1.63 3.79
C LEU A 83 -8.16 2.36 3.87
N GLY A 84 -9.29 1.65 3.69
CA GLY A 84 -10.64 2.22 3.86
C GLY A 84 -11.04 2.40 5.33
N HIS A 85 -10.37 1.68 6.22
CA HIS A 85 -10.51 1.74 7.68
C HIS A 85 -9.12 1.95 8.30
N PRO A 86 -8.56 3.18 8.23
CA PRO A 86 -7.16 3.45 8.55
C PRO A 86 -6.71 3.04 9.96
N GLU A 87 -7.65 2.96 10.91
CA GLU A 87 -7.45 2.40 12.24
C GLU A 87 -6.90 0.97 12.20
N ASN A 88 -7.36 0.13 11.26
CA ASN A 88 -6.86 -1.24 11.10
C ASN A 88 -5.37 -1.26 10.71
N THR A 89 -4.91 -0.25 9.94
CA THR A 89 -3.48 -0.10 9.62
C THR A 89 -2.68 0.25 10.88
N LEU A 90 -3.14 1.20 11.70
CA LEU A 90 -2.46 1.55 12.95
C LEU A 90 -2.41 0.39 13.95
N GLU A 91 -3.54 -0.32 14.11
CA GLU A 91 -3.63 -1.49 14.96
C GLU A 91 -2.67 -2.57 14.49
N LYS A 92 -2.61 -2.83 13.18
CA LYS A 92 -1.70 -3.83 12.61
C LYS A 92 -0.23 -3.45 12.82
N ILE A 93 0.14 -2.19 12.57
CA ILE A 93 1.50 -1.68 12.80
C ILE A 93 1.89 -1.82 14.28
N SER A 94 0.95 -1.56 15.20
CA SER A 94 1.17 -1.70 16.64
C SER A 94 1.31 -3.16 17.07
N ALA A 95 0.52 -4.05 16.48
CA ALA A 95 0.48 -5.47 16.84
C ALA A 95 1.73 -6.24 16.39
N VAL A 96 2.35 -5.86 15.26
CA VAL A 96 3.56 -6.54 14.76
C VAL A 96 4.83 -6.20 15.55
N ASN A 97 4.86 -5.07 16.26
CA ASN A 97 5.99 -4.67 17.09
C ASN A 97 5.54 -3.72 18.22
N PRO A 98 5.70 -4.11 19.51
CA PRO A 98 5.34 -3.26 20.66
C PRO A 98 6.02 -1.89 20.68
N ASP A 99 7.22 -1.75 20.11
CA ASP A 99 7.91 -0.47 20.04
C ASP A 99 7.28 0.47 19.00
N ASN A 100 6.65 -0.08 17.94
CA ASN A 100 5.84 0.73 17.03
C ASN A 100 4.69 1.38 17.78
N ALA A 101 4.01 0.61 18.65
CA ALA A 101 2.90 1.13 19.46
C ALA A 101 3.33 2.32 20.35
N ARG A 102 4.57 2.32 20.86
CA ARG A 102 5.11 3.46 21.62
C ARG A 102 5.31 4.70 20.75
N VAL A 103 5.81 4.53 19.53
CA VAL A 103 5.97 5.63 18.56
C VAL A 103 4.61 6.21 18.17
N LEU A 104 3.62 5.35 17.92
CA LEU A 104 2.29 5.76 17.48
C LEU A 104 1.44 6.44 18.56
N ARG A 105 1.86 6.43 19.83
CA ARG A 105 1.27 7.28 20.88
C ARG A 105 1.51 8.76 20.65
N ASP A 106 2.55 9.12 19.89
CA ASP A 106 2.71 10.48 19.41
C ASP A 106 1.63 10.78 18.38
N LYS A 107 0.79 11.79 18.68
CA LYS A 107 -0.32 12.16 17.83
C LYS A 107 0.13 12.64 16.44
N GLY A 108 1.26 13.34 16.35
CA GLY A 108 1.79 13.79 15.06
C GLY A 108 2.17 12.64 14.14
N PHE A 109 2.57 11.50 14.71
CA PHE A 109 2.97 10.32 13.96
C PHE A 109 1.77 9.51 13.49
N SER A 110 0.81 9.28 14.38
CA SER A 110 -0.44 8.59 14.03
C SER A 110 -1.26 9.40 13.02
N ASP A 111 -1.42 10.71 13.23
CA ASP A 111 -2.12 11.58 12.29
C ASP A 111 -1.46 11.59 10.90
N TYR A 112 -0.13 11.59 10.84
CA TYR A 112 0.61 11.50 9.57
C TYR A 112 0.30 10.19 8.83
N ILE A 113 0.38 9.04 9.51
CA ILE A 113 0.10 7.74 8.89
C ILE A 113 -1.35 7.67 8.42
N LEU A 114 -2.31 8.10 9.26
CA LEU A 114 -3.73 8.11 8.91
C LEU A 114 -3.99 8.96 7.67
N LYS A 115 -3.34 10.12 7.57
CA LYS A 115 -3.42 10.98 6.39
C LYS A 115 -2.90 10.25 5.14
N GLU A 116 -1.71 9.66 5.19
CA GLU A 116 -1.13 8.97 4.03
C GLU A 116 -1.92 7.73 3.60
N VAL A 117 -2.50 7.00 4.56
CA VAL A 117 -3.41 5.88 4.32
C VAL A 117 -4.67 6.37 3.61
N ASN A 118 -5.32 7.41 4.13
CA ASN A 118 -6.52 8.00 3.53
C ASN A 118 -6.27 8.55 2.13
N ASP A 119 -5.18 9.29 1.94
CA ASP A 119 -4.82 9.85 0.62
C ASP A 119 -4.58 8.72 -0.41
N THR A 120 -3.91 7.65 0.03
CA THR A 120 -3.69 6.47 -0.81
C THR A 120 -5.01 5.78 -1.14
N TYR A 121 -5.87 5.52 -0.16
CA TYR A 121 -7.17 4.90 -0.39
C TYR A 121 -8.01 5.71 -1.37
N ASN A 122 -8.11 7.02 -1.18
CA ASN A 122 -8.87 7.91 -2.05
C ASN A 122 -8.33 7.91 -3.49
N TYR A 123 -7.01 7.87 -3.67
CA TYR A 123 -6.41 7.72 -4.99
C TYR A 123 -6.78 6.37 -5.62
N LEU A 124 -6.62 5.27 -4.88
CA LEU A 124 -6.91 3.92 -5.37
C LEU A 124 -8.39 3.76 -5.72
N LYS A 125 -9.31 4.30 -4.90
CA LYS A 125 -10.75 4.28 -5.13
C LYS A 125 -11.12 4.98 -6.44
N ARG A 126 -10.58 6.18 -6.66
CA ARG A 126 -10.77 6.91 -7.94
C ARG A 126 -10.19 6.15 -9.12
N PHE A 127 -9.04 5.50 -8.94
CA PHE A 127 -8.39 4.75 -10.00
C PHE A 127 -9.16 3.48 -10.40
N VAL A 128 -9.70 2.74 -9.43
CA VAL A 128 -10.56 1.58 -9.73
C VAL A 128 -11.91 2.01 -10.28
N GLY A 129 -12.34 3.25 -10.02
CA GLY A 129 -13.63 3.81 -10.41
C GLY A 129 -14.69 3.44 -9.39
N ASP A 130 -15.48 4.42 -8.94
CA ASP A 130 -16.70 4.15 -8.19
C ASP A 130 -17.59 3.26 -9.08
N SER A 131 -17.89 2.06 -8.58
CA SER A 131 -18.76 1.09 -9.26
C SER A 131 -20.18 1.61 -9.33
#